data_AF-A0A7U7J4V2-F1
#
_entry.id   AF-A0A7U7J4V2-F1
#
_cell.length_a   1.000
_cell.length_b   1.000
_cell.length_c   1.000
_cell.angle_alpha   90.00
_cell.angle_beta   90.00
_cell.angle_gamma   90.00
#
_symmetry.space_group_name_H-M   'P 1'
#
loop_
_entity.id
_entity.type
_entity.pdbx_description
1 polymer ?
#
loop_
_entity_poly.entity_id
_entity_poly.type
_entity_poly.pdbx_seq_one_letter_code
_entity_poly.pdbx_strand_id
1 'polypeptide(L)'
;MTIINMTFSNIGSRNDVRKRVLDAFMNEIPGTGSGNLASRYDYIVATLQNTNNIIIKRPANLKNGFDFLIRVSNTNFNPSGRKRDYPKHDEIIDDLNIKKLCDINTYQLL
;
A
#
# COMPACT_ATOMS: atom_id res chain seq x y z
N MET A 1 -15.06 0.99 9.44
CA MET A 1 -13.70 0.92 8.87
C MET A 1 -12.98 -0.18 9.61
N THR A 2 -12.46 -1.17 8.90
CA THR A 2 -11.79 -2.34 9.46
C THR A 2 -10.29 -2.18 9.28
N ILE A 3 -9.50 -2.48 10.32
CA ILE A 3 -8.03 -2.43 10.28
C ILE A 3 -7.51 -3.86 10.42
N ILE A 4 -6.61 -4.27 9.53
CA ILE A 4 -6.06 -5.63 9.48
C ILE A 4 -4.54 -5.52 9.44
N ASN A 5 -3.83 -6.27 10.29
CA ASN A 5 -2.38 -6.44 10.16
C ASN A 5 -2.12 -7.65 9.26
N MET A 6 -1.40 -7.47 8.15
CA MET A 6 -1.19 -8.54 7.19
C MET A 6 0.11 -8.38 6.43
N THR A 7 0.96 -9.40 6.41
CA THR A 7 2.20 -9.39 5.62
C THR A 7 2.02 -10.15 4.33
N PHE A 8 2.49 -9.57 3.22
CA PHE A 8 2.49 -10.22 1.91
C PHE A 8 3.92 -10.60 1.52
N SER A 9 4.15 -11.88 1.21
CA SER A 9 5.44 -12.31 0.65
C SER A 9 5.62 -11.75 -0.77
N ASN A 10 6.83 -11.30 -1.09
CA ASN A 10 7.27 -10.93 -2.44
C ASN A 10 7.84 -12.12 -3.23
N ILE A 11 7.91 -13.33 -2.66
CA ILE A 11 8.54 -14.51 -3.29
C ILE A 11 7.72 -15.00 -4.50
N GLY A 12 8.39 -15.32 -5.60
CA GLY A 12 7.78 -15.89 -6.80
C GLY A 12 7.56 -14.86 -7.90
N SER A 13 6.62 -15.12 -8.80
CA SER A 13 6.33 -14.21 -9.90
C SER A 13 5.48 -13.01 -9.45
N ARG A 14 5.46 -11.95 -10.27
CA ARG A 14 4.54 -10.81 -10.09
C ARG A 14 3.07 -11.25 -10.00
N ASN A 15 2.71 -12.34 -10.69
CA ASN A 15 1.36 -12.88 -10.64
C ASN A 15 1.07 -13.57 -9.30
N ASP A 16 2.05 -14.25 -8.70
CA ASP A 16 1.88 -14.90 -7.40
C ASP A 16 1.71 -13.87 -6.29
N VAL A 17 2.51 -12.80 -6.31
CA VAL A 17 2.35 -11.66 -5.40
C VAL A 17 0.97 -11.02 -5.57
N ARG A 18 0.55 -10.77 -6.82
CA ARG A 18 -0.78 -10.20 -7.10
C ARG A 18 -1.90 -11.10 -6.59
N LYS A 19 -1.83 -12.41 -6.82
CA LYS A 19 -2.83 -13.37 -6.33
C LYS A 19 -2.96 -13.30 -4.81
N ARG A 20 -1.86 -13.34 -4.05
CA ARG A 20 -1.90 -13.23 -2.59
C ARG A 20 -2.60 -11.96 -2.09
N VAL A 21 -2.35 -10.83 -2.74
CA VAL A 21 -3.01 -9.56 -2.40
C VAL A 21 -4.50 -9.60 -2.75
N LEU A 22 -4.85 -10.15 -3.92
CA LEU A 22 -6.25 -10.30 -4.33
C LEU A 22 -7.03 -11.25 -3.42
N ASP A 23 -6.42 -12.36 -3.01
CA ASP A 23 -7.04 -13.33 -2.09
C ASP A 23 -7.40 -12.67 -0.75
N ALA A 24 -6.55 -11.77 -0.24
CA ALA A 24 -6.86 -10.99 0.94
C ALA A 24 -8.05 -10.04 0.74
N PHE A 25 -8.19 -9.44 -0.45
CA PHE A 25 -9.33 -8.57 -0.78
C PHE A 25 -10.62 -9.37 -1.01
N MET A 26 -10.54 -10.61 -1.50
CA MET A 26 -11.71 -11.47 -1.68
C MET A 26 -12.37 -11.88 -0.37
N ASN A 27 -11.62 -11.85 0.74
CA ASN A 27 -12.13 -12.12 2.08
C ASN A 27 -12.79 -10.89 2.74
N GLU A 28 -12.83 -9.73 2.05
CA GLU A 28 -13.55 -8.55 2.53
C GLU A 28 -15.06 -8.79 2.53
N ILE A 29 -15.73 -8.43 3.62
CA ILE A 29 -17.19 -8.33 3.65
C ILE A 29 -17.60 -7.14 2.77
N PRO A 30 -18.42 -7.36 1.71
CA PRO A 30 -18.83 -6.29 0.81
C PRO A 30 -19.74 -5.29 1.52
N GLY A 31 -19.65 -4.03 1.12
CA GLY A 31 -20.55 -2.99 1.60
C GLY A 31 -21.95 -3.15 0.99
N THR A 32 -22.95 -2.59 1.65
CA THR A 32 -24.34 -2.58 1.15
C THR A 32 -24.68 -1.32 0.36
N GLY A 33 -23.76 -0.36 0.24
CA GLY A 33 -23.98 0.88 -0.48
C GLY A 33 -22.81 1.86 -0.43
N SER A 34 -23.13 3.15 -0.55
CA SER A 34 -22.15 4.25 -0.55
C SER A 34 -22.02 4.93 0.82
N GLY A 35 -21.05 5.84 0.96
CA GLY A 35 -20.85 6.60 2.19
C GLY A 35 -20.48 5.71 3.38
N ASN A 36 -21.35 5.69 4.39
CA ASN A 36 -21.22 4.86 5.59
C ASN A 36 -21.59 3.39 5.36
N LEU A 37 -22.32 3.09 4.28
CA LEU A 37 -22.67 1.72 3.87
C LEU A 37 -21.56 1.06 3.04
N ALA A 38 -20.49 1.80 2.73
CA ALA A 38 -19.34 1.27 2.04
C ALA A 38 -18.40 0.59 3.04
N SER A 39 -18.04 -0.67 2.76
CA SER A 39 -16.96 -1.34 3.48
C SER A 39 -15.62 -0.67 3.18
N ARG A 40 -14.80 -0.49 4.22
CA ARG A 40 -13.49 0.17 4.13
C ARG A 40 -12.48 -0.61 4.94
N TYR A 41 -11.34 -0.89 4.34
CA TYR A 41 -10.27 -1.68 4.92
C TYR A 41 -8.95 -0.93 4.84
N ASP A 42 -8.23 -0.91 5.95
CA ASP A 42 -6.84 -0.46 6.01
C ASP A 42 -5.99 -1.67 6.43
N TYR A 43 -5.21 -2.20 5.50
CA TYR A 43 -4.27 -3.29 5.76
C TYR A 43 -2.92 -2.68 6.11
N ILE A 44 -2.46 -2.83 7.35
CA ILE A 44 -1.12 -2.48 7.77
C ILE A 44 -0.19 -3.60 7.30
N VAL A 45 0.61 -3.32 6.27
CA VAL A 45 1.41 -4.32 5.56
C VAL A 45 2.88 -4.36 5.95
N ALA A 46 3.38 -3.26 6.51
CA ALA A 46 4.70 -3.17 7.09
C ALA A 46 4.77 -2.01 8.06
N THR A 47 5.64 -2.11 9.07
CA THR A 47 6.01 -1.01 9.95
C THR A 47 7.48 -0.70 9.70
N LEU A 48 7.77 0.55 9.33
CA LEU A 48 9.09 1.08 9.10
C LEU A 48 9.82 1.32 10.42
N GLN A 49 11.15 1.45 10.36
CA GLN A 49 11.99 1.70 11.54
C GLN A 49 11.60 2.96 12.31
N ASN A 50 11.12 3.99 11.61
CA ASN A 50 10.59 5.22 12.20
C ASN A 50 9.15 5.09 12.71
N THR A 51 8.66 3.86 12.93
CA THR A 51 7.30 3.51 13.38
C THR A 51 6.17 3.87 12.42
N ASN A 52 6.49 4.34 11.21
CA ASN A 52 5.48 4.61 10.20
C ASN A 52 4.96 3.31 9.58
N ASN A 53 3.65 3.22 9.38
CA ASN A 53 2.99 2.08 8.77
C ASN A 53 2.84 2.29 7.26
N ILE A 54 3.21 1.28 6.48
CA ILE A 54 2.75 1.14 5.10
C ILE A 54 1.37 0.50 5.15
N ILE A 55 0.40 1.17 4.54
CA ILE A 55 -1.01 0.83 4.60
C ILE A 55 -1.55 0.66 3.19
N ILE A 56 -2.16 -0.49 2.89
CA ILE A 56 -3.02 -0.64 1.72
C ILE A 56 -4.44 -0.23 2.13
N LYS A 57 -4.94 0.87 1.55
CA LYS A 57 -6.27 1.41 1.80
C LYS A 57 -7.24 0.98 0.71
N ARG A 58 -8.39 0.46 1.12
CA ARG A 58 -9.49 0.04 0.25
C ARG A 58 -10.85 0.60 0.68
N PRO A 59 -11.76 0.86 -0.28
CA PRO A 59 -11.50 0.95 -1.72
C PRO A 59 -10.71 2.23 -2.06
N ALA A 60 -10.04 2.26 -3.22
CA ALA A 60 -9.44 3.49 -3.75
C ALA A 60 -10.50 4.54 -4.13
N ASN A 61 -10.08 5.81 -4.30
CA ASN A 61 -10.98 6.94 -4.56
C ASN A 61 -11.81 6.79 -5.84
N LEU A 62 -11.25 6.21 -6.91
CA LEU A 62 -11.95 6.01 -8.17
C LEU A 62 -12.90 4.80 -8.15
N LYS A 63 -12.92 4.02 -7.06
CA LYS A 63 -13.84 2.91 -6.78
C LYS A 63 -14.00 1.87 -7.90
N ASN A 64 -12.99 1.70 -8.75
CA ASN A 64 -13.02 0.77 -9.89
C ASN A 64 -12.63 -0.66 -9.46
N GLY A 65 -13.48 -1.33 -8.68
CA GLY A 65 -13.28 -2.74 -8.31
C GLY A 65 -12.06 -2.98 -7.41
N PHE A 66 -11.04 -3.69 -7.92
CA PHE A 66 -9.84 -4.11 -7.16
C PHE A 66 -8.78 -3.04 -6.98
N ASP A 67 -9.09 -1.76 -7.19
CA ASP A 67 -8.16 -0.66 -6.99
C ASP A 67 -7.91 -0.36 -5.49
N PHE A 68 -6.68 -0.03 -5.14
CA PHE A 68 -6.24 0.25 -3.77
C PHE A 68 -5.20 1.35 -3.73
N LEU A 69 -5.09 2.04 -2.60
CA LEU A 69 -4.12 3.12 -2.40
C LEU A 69 -3.07 2.71 -1.37
N ILE A 70 -1.78 2.81 -1.73
CA ILE A 70 -0.68 2.59 -0.78
C ILE A 70 -0.38 3.92 -0.08
N ARG A 71 -0.46 3.93 1.25
CA ARG A 71 -0.18 5.09 2.11
C ARG A 71 0.96 4.78 3.05
N VAL A 72 1.68 5.80 3.49
CA VAL A 72 2.68 5.74 4.54
C VAL A 72 2.24 6.69 5.65
N SER A 73 1.96 6.17 6.84
CA SER A 73 1.50 7.00 7.95
C SER A 73 2.53 8.09 8.29
N ASN A 74 2.04 9.22 8.81
CA ASN A 74 2.86 10.35 9.26
C ASN A 74 3.84 10.90 8.20
N THR A 75 3.59 10.65 6.91
CA THR A 75 4.45 11.10 5.82
C THR A 75 3.73 12.14 4.96
N ASN A 76 4.47 13.11 4.42
CA ASN A 76 3.96 14.05 3.42
C ASN A 76 4.83 14.02 2.16
N PHE A 77 4.34 13.35 1.13
CA PHE A 77 4.92 13.30 -0.21
C PHE A 77 4.62 14.55 -1.04
N ASN A 78 3.93 15.56 -0.49
CA ASN A 78 3.72 16.83 -1.17
C ASN A 78 3.98 18.00 -0.22
N PRO A 79 5.26 18.31 0.05
CA PRO A 79 5.62 19.38 0.99
C PRO A 79 5.18 20.77 0.51
N SER A 80 5.16 20.99 -0.81
CA SER A 80 4.85 22.29 -1.43
C SER A 80 3.37 22.49 -1.77
N GLY A 81 2.49 21.54 -1.41
CA GLY A 81 1.08 21.60 -1.80
C GLY A 81 0.16 20.88 -0.83
N ARG A 82 -1.02 20.45 -1.32
CA ARG A 82 -1.98 19.70 -0.51
C ARG A 82 -1.32 18.43 0.04
N LYS A 83 -1.34 18.29 1.36
CA LYS A 83 -0.76 17.15 2.08
C LYS A 83 -1.23 15.83 1.47
N ARG A 84 -0.27 14.97 1.18
CA ARG A 84 -0.46 13.67 0.54
C ARG A 84 0.42 12.65 1.22
N ASP A 85 -0.16 11.58 1.72
CA ASP A 85 0.55 10.53 2.46
C ASP A 85 0.67 9.22 1.69
N TYR A 86 0.46 9.26 0.37
CA TYR A 86 0.72 8.17 -0.56
C TYR A 86 1.75 8.63 -1.58
N PRO A 87 2.75 7.82 -1.99
CA PRO A 87 3.73 8.21 -2.99
C PRO A 87 3.15 8.20 -4.42
N LYS A 88 3.79 8.93 -5.34
CA LYS A 88 3.64 8.80 -6.80
C LYS A 88 4.50 7.63 -7.27
N HIS A 89 4.25 7.18 -8.50
CA HIS A 89 5.11 6.20 -9.14
C HIS A 89 6.57 6.65 -9.20
N ASP A 90 6.84 7.88 -9.63
CA ASP A 90 8.22 8.38 -9.75
C ASP A 90 8.93 8.45 -8.40
N GLU A 91 8.22 8.83 -7.33
CA GLU A 91 8.78 8.87 -5.97
C GLU A 91 9.20 7.48 -5.47
N ILE A 92 8.47 6.42 -5.86
CA ILE A 92 8.85 5.04 -5.56
C ILE A 92 10.09 4.64 -6.37
N ILE A 93 10.13 4.99 -7.66
CA ILE A 93 11.25 4.67 -8.55
C ILE A 93 12.52 5.38 -8.07
N ASP A 94 12.43 6.65 -7.70
CA ASP A 94 13.54 7.44 -7.17
C ASP A 94 14.06 6.85 -5.86
N ASP A 95 13.19 6.50 -4.93
CA ASP A 95 13.56 5.84 -3.67
C ASP A 95 14.27 4.50 -3.90
N LEU A 96 13.77 3.69 -4.84
CA LEU A 96 14.41 2.44 -5.26
C LEU A 96 15.81 2.68 -5.86
N ASN A 97 15.95 3.69 -6.71
CA ASN A 97 17.25 4.04 -7.31
C ASN A 97 18.26 4.51 -6.26
N ILE A 98 17.84 5.34 -5.30
CA ILE A 98 18.68 5.79 -4.19
C ILE A 98 19.16 4.59 -3.37
N LYS A 99 18.26 3.67 -3.01
CA LYS A 99 18.62 2.46 -2.25
C LYS A 99 19.63 1.60 -2.98
N LYS A 100 19.45 1.44 -4.31
CA LYS A 100 20.40 0.72 -5.16
C LYS A 100 21.80 1.33 -5.16
N LEU A 101 21.89 2.67 -5.14
CA LEU A 101 23.16 3.40 -5.08
C LEU A 101 23.81 3.35 -3.69
N CYS A 102 23.01 3.32 -2.63
CA CYS A 102 23.50 3.24 -1.25
C CYS A 102 24.04 1.85 -0.89
N ASP A 103 23.30 0.79 -1.25
CA ASP A 103 23.73 -0.59 -1.05
C ASP A 103 23.03 -1.53 -2.04
N ILE A 104 23.82 -2.05 -2.98
CA ILE A 104 23.33 -2.97 -4.02
C ILE A 104 22.80 -4.28 -3.44
N ASN A 105 23.32 -4.74 -2.29
CA ASN A 105 22.90 -6.00 -1.68
C ASN A 105 21.51 -5.87 -1.04
N THR A 106 21.23 -4.73 -0.39
CA THR A 106 19.89 -4.41 0.12
C THR A 106 18.86 -4.33 -1.02
N TYR A 107 19.26 -3.83 -2.20
CA TYR A 107 18.36 -3.76 -3.36
C TYR A 107 17.99 -5.12 -3.94
N GLN A 108 18.89 -6.11 -3.89
CA GLN A 108 18.63 -7.46 -4.39
C GLN A 108 17.65 -8.27 -3.52
N LEU A 109 17.36 -7.81 -2.29
CA LEU A 109 16.44 -8.44 -1.34
C LEU A 109 15.00 -7.91 -1.42
N LEU A 110 14.76 -6.86 -2.22
CA LEU A 110 13.44 -6.28 -2.47
C LEU A 110 12.76 -6.93 -3.68
#